data_AF-A0A0Q7VUX9-F1
#
_entry.id   AF-A0A0Q7VUX9-F1
#
_cell.length_a   1.000
_cell.length_b   1.000
_cell.length_c   1.000
_cell.angle_alpha   90.00
_cell.angle_beta   90.00
_cell.angle_gamma   90.00
#
_symmetry.space_group_name_H-M   'P 1'
#
loop_
_entity.id
_entity.type
_entity.pdbx_description
1 polymer ?
#
loop_
_entity_poly.entity_id
_entity_poly.type
_entity_poly.pdbx_seq_one_letter_code
_entity_poly.pdbx_strand_id
1 'polypeptide(L)'
;MTFEDEFDEPAFQHAVAAAREAAQDAAHVILTLKQRPDWASHRPVVELIFYLALIDYETKALIHRLMVSSDDRYVWEKYLALHLHEALQKVPKRISDAIREISRPGTPSHASPAKYLAASQKLKEELKPINTDKDFMTALRQVRNGVAAHHGGKGETSMDASTFWMLTASQGVSAGRSPLQSQFLEYAWRLARAVQDFAHAI
;
A
#
# COMPACT_ATOMS: atom_id res chain seq x y z
N MET A 1 -21.88 7.28 -6.63
CA MET A 1 -21.65 5.99 -5.96
C MET A 1 -20.41 6.19 -5.12
N THR A 2 -20.56 6.11 -3.81
CA THR A 2 -19.48 6.31 -2.85
C THR A 2 -18.79 4.96 -2.60
N PHE A 3 -17.55 4.97 -2.11
CA PHE A 3 -16.85 3.74 -1.72
C PHE A 3 -17.64 2.92 -0.68
N GLU A 4 -18.42 3.60 0.16
CA GLU A 4 -19.30 2.98 1.15
C GLU A 4 -20.45 2.19 0.50
N ASP A 5 -20.95 2.61 -0.67
CA ASP A 5 -22.01 1.92 -1.40
C ASP A 5 -21.52 0.63 -2.10
N GLU A 6 -20.21 0.47 -2.29
CA GLU A 6 -19.59 -0.66 -3.01
C GLU A 6 -18.94 -1.70 -2.08
N PHE A 7 -18.89 -1.45 -0.76
CA PHE A 7 -18.16 -2.29 0.17
C PHE A 7 -18.99 -3.51 0.64
N ASP A 8 -18.61 -4.70 0.18
CA ASP A 8 -19.14 -5.99 0.63
C ASP A 8 -18.16 -6.63 1.62
N GLU A 9 -18.52 -6.64 2.92
CA GLU A 9 -17.65 -7.13 4.00
C GLU A 9 -17.28 -8.63 3.86
N PRO A 10 -18.23 -9.57 3.66
CA PRO A 10 -17.90 -10.97 3.37
C PRO A 10 -16.96 -11.15 2.18
N ALA A 11 -17.23 -10.47 1.06
CA ALA A 11 -16.36 -10.54 -0.11
C ALA A 11 -14.96 -9.98 0.19
N PHE A 12 -14.90 -8.90 0.95
CA PHE A 12 -13.65 -8.27 1.37
C PHE A 12 -12.83 -9.19 2.28
N GLN A 13 -13.46 -9.88 3.24
CA GLN A 13 -12.79 -10.84 4.11
C GLN A 13 -12.17 -11.98 3.29
N HIS A 14 -12.88 -12.48 2.28
CA HIS A 14 -12.33 -13.48 1.36
C HIS A 14 -11.12 -12.92 0.58
N ALA A 15 -11.22 -11.67 0.10
CA ALA A 15 -10.13 -11.00 -0.61
C ALA A 15 -8.89 -10.79 0.28
N VAL A 16 -9.05 -10.55 1.59
CA VAL A 16 -7.93 -10.49 2.56
C VAL A 16 -7.22 -11.84 2.65
N ALA A 17 -7.99 -12.93 2.76
CA ALA A 17 -7.43 -14.28 2.85
C ALA A 17 -6.66 -14.66 1.58
N ALA A 18 -7.20 -14.36 0.40
CA ALA A 18 -6.54 -14.60 -0.88
C ALA A 18 -5.26 -13.77 -1.03
N ALA A 19 -5.26 -12.48 -0.65
CA ALA A 19 -4.07 -11.64 -0.71
C ALA A 19 -2.96 -12.16 0.23
N ARG A 20 -3.34 -12.64 1.43
CA ARG A 20 -2.39 -13.28 2.36
C ARG A 20 -1.72 -14.49 1.75
N GLU A 21 -2.51 -15.39 1.15
CA GLU A 21 -2.01 -16.59 0.49
C GLU A 21 -1.05 -16.22 -0.65
N ALA A 22 -1.42 -15.28 -1.51
CA ALA A 22 -0.57 -14.80 -2.60
C ALA A 22 0.78 -14.22 -2.08
N ALA A 23 0.76 -13.46 -0.98
CA ALA A 23 1.98 -12.93 -0.37
C ALA A 23 2.86 -14.03 0.22
N GLN A 24 2.26 -15.04 0.86
CA GLN A 24 2.96 -16.21 1.40
C GLN A 24 3.58 -17.05 0.28
N ASP A 25 2.83 -17.34 -0.77
CA ASP A 25 3.31 -18.10 -1.93
C ASP A 25 4.47 -17.38 -2.62
N ALA A 26 4.35 -16.07 -2.84
CA ALA A 26 5.43 -15.27 -3.41
C ALA A 26 6.70 -15.29 -2.54
N ALA A 27 6.56 -15.31 -1.21
CA ALA A 27 7.69 -15.46 -0.30
C ALA A 27 8.36 -16.85 -0.44
N HIS A 28 7.58 -17.92 -0.54
CA HIS A 28 8.10 -19.29 -0.77
C HIS A 28 8.82 -19.41 -2.13
N VAL A 29 8.28 -18.76 -3.17
CA VAL A 29 8.92 -18.68 -4.49
C VAL A 29 10.28 -18.00 -4.38
N ILE A 30 10.41 -16.88 -3.66
CA ILE A 30 11.72 -16.24 -3.42
C ILE A 30 12.69 -17.20 -2.75
N LEU A 31 12.29 -17.88 -1.68
CA LEU A 31 13.17 -18.81 -0.96
C LEU A 31 13.68 -19.93 -1.86
N THR A 32 12.83 -20.41 -2.76
CA THR A 32 13.16 -21.45 -3.74
C THR A 32 14.10 -20.92 -4.83
N LEU A 33 13.75 -19.79 -5.46
CA LEU A 33 14.52 -19.24 -6.58
C LEU A 33 15.87 -18.64 -6.16
N LYS A 34 16.01 -18.22 -4.90
CA LYS A 34 17.27 -17.71 -4.34
C LYS A 34 18.42 -18.73 -4.41
N GLN A 35 18.11 -20.02 -4.53
CA GLN A 35 19.11 -21.08 -4.66
C GLN A 35 19.65 -21.25 -6.10
N ARG A 36 19.06 -20.56 -7.08
CA ARG A 36 19.48 -20.70 -8.48
C ARG A 36 20.76 -19.90 -8.78
N PRO A 37 21.65 -20.41 -9.65
CA PRO A 37 22.85 -19.67 -10.08
C PRO A 37 22.55 -18.32 -10.75
N ASP A 38 21.39 -18.20 -11.41
CA ASP A 38 20.93 -17.00 -12.13
C ASP A 38 20.07 -16.06 -11.25
N TRP A 39 19.95 -16.32 -9.94
CA TRP A 39 19.10 -15.55 -9.02
C TRP A 39 19.30 -14.04 -9.13
N ALA A 40 20.55 -13.58 -9.24
CA ALA A 40 20.86 -12.14 -9.27
C ALA A 40 20.09 -11.40 -10.38
N SER A 41 19.89 -12.04 -11.53
CA SER A 41 19.20 -11.44 -12.66
C SER A 41 17.68 -11.52 -12.58
N HIS A 42 17.14 -12.54 -11.90
CA HIS A 42 15.69 -12.67 -11.68
C HIS A 42 15.20 -11.92 -10.44
N ARG A 43 16.10 -11.67 -9.49
CA ARG A 43 15.81 -11.09 -8.18
C ARG A 43 14.94 -9.83 -8.24
N PRO A 44 15.24 -8.79 -9.04
CA PRO A 44 14.45 -7.57 -9.00
C PRO A 44 12.99 -7.75 -9.43
N VAL A 45 12.74 -8.69 -10.34
CA VAL A 45 11.38 -9.02 -10.80
C VAL A 45 10.63 -9.84 -9.77
N VAL A 46 11.26 -10.88 -9.22
CA VAL A 46 10.64 -11.77 -8.24
C VAL A 46 10.38 -11.02 -6.93
N GLU A 47 11.34 -10.20 -6.47
CA GLU A 47 11.16 -9.35 -5.29
C GLU A 47 10.08 -8.28 -5.51
N LEU A 48 9.91 -7.77 -6.74
CA LEU A 48 8.81 -6.85 -7.05
C LEU A 48 7.45 -7.55 -6.92
N ILE A 49 7.28 -8.76 -7.46
CA ILE A 49 6.02 -9.52 -7.35
C ILE A 49 5.64 -9.74 -5.89
N PHE A 50 6.59 -10.23 -5.09
CA PHE A 50 6.39 -10.38 -3.64
C PHE A 50 6.04 -9.06 -2.98
N TYR A 51 6.76 -7.98 -3.31
CA TYR A 51 6.51 -6.67 -2.70
C TYR A 51 5.10 -6.16 -3.01
N LEU A 52 4.63 -6.32 -4.25
CA LEU A 52 3.26 -5.93 -4.64
C LEU A 52 2.21 -6.78 -3.93
N ALA A 53 2.41 -8.10 -3.84
CA ALA A 53 1.53 -8.99 -3.08
C ALA A 53 1.49 -8.63 -1.59
N LEU A 54 2.63 -8.25 -1.00
CA LEU A 54 2.72 -7.82 0.39
C LEU A 54 1.96 -6.50 0.60
N ILE A 55 2.15 -5.50 -0.27
CA ILE A 55 1.41 -4.23 -0.19
C ILE A 55 -0.10 -4.46 -0.29
N ASP A 56 -0.52 -5.35 -1.19
CA ASP A 56 -1.93 -5.68 -1.36
C ASP A 56 -2.52 -6.34 -0.11
N TYR A 57 -1.83 -7.35 0.44
CA TYR A 57 -2.23 -8.03 1.66
C TYR A 57 -2.30 -7.09 2.86
N GLU A 58 -1.23 -6.35 3.13
CA GLU A 58 -1.14 -5.45 4.28
C GLU A 58 -2.21 -4.34 4.21
N THR A 59 -2.45 -3.78 3.02
CA THR A 59 -3.52 -2.81 2.83
C THR A 59 -4.88 -3.41 3.18
N LYS A 60 -5.22 -4.57 2.61
CA LYS A 60 -6.52 -5.21 2.87
C LYS A 60 -6.67 -5.62 4.33
N ALA A 61 -5.61 -6.16 4.95
CA ALA A 61 -5.63 -6.55 6.35
C ALA A 61 -5.88 -5.34 7.28
N LEU A 62 -5.25 -4.21 7.00
CA LEU A 62 -5.45 -2.97 7.78
C LEU A 62 -6.86 -2.40 7.58
N ILE A 63 -7.38 -2.38 6.36
CA ILE A 63 -8.77 -1.97 6.08
C ILE A 63 -9.75 -2.88 6.83
N HIS A 64 -9.59 -4.21 6.75
CA HIS A 64 -10.44 -5.16 7.45
C HIS A 64 -10.42 -4.93 8.97
N ARG A 65 -9.23 -4.71 9.54
CA ARG A 65 -9.10 -4.39 10.98
C ARG A 65 -9.80 -3.10 11.36
N LEU A 66 -9.74 -2.08 10.49
CA LEU A 66 -10.44 -0.83 10.72
C LEU A 66 -11.97 -1.00 10.72
N MET A 67 -12.48 -1.89 9.88
CA MET A 67 -13.93 -2.19 9.81
C MET A 67 -14.41 -3.00 11.01
N VAL A 68 -13.66 -4.02 11.42
CA VAL A 68 -14.06 -4.92 12.53
C VAL A 68 -13.84 -4.27 13.91
N SER A 69 -12.89 -3.36 14.05
CA SER A 69 -12.55 -2.68 15.32
C SER A 69 -12.64 -1.16 15.17
N SER A 70 -13.83 -0.66 14.83
CA SER A 70 -14.05 0.77 14.59
C SER A 70 -13.78 1.64 15.82
N ASP A 71 -13.89 1.08 17.03
CA ASP A 71 -13.57 1.79 18.29
C ASP A 71 -12.05 2.05 18.41
N ASP A 72 -11.23 1.20 17.80
CA ASP A 72 -9.77 1.35 17.74
C ASP A 72 -9.30 2.09 16.48
N ARG A 73 -10.20 2.83 15.83
CA ARG A 73 -9.94 3.54 14.55
C ARG A 73 -8.65 4.33 14.53
N TYR A 74 -8.34 5.02 15.62
CA TYR A 74 -7.09 5.77 15.78
C TYR A 74 -5.84 4.92 15.47
N VAL A 75 -5.80 3.68 16.01
CA VAL A 75 -4.65 2.78 15.88
C VAL A 75 -4.55 2.27 14.44
N TRP A 76 -5.65 1.78 13.88
CA TRP A 76 -5.64 1.14 12.57
C TRP A 76 -5.47 2.13 11.42
N GLU A 77 -6.11 3.31 11.46
CA GLU A 77 -5.91 4.35 10.44
C GLU A 77 -4.49 4.89 10.43
N LYS A 78 -3.86 5.00 11.61
CA LYS A 78 -2.45 5.39 11.71
C LYS A 78 -1.53 4.41 10.96
N TYR A 79 -1.71 3.10 11.17
CA TYR A 79 -0.91 2.11 10.47
C TYR A 79 -1.22 2.08 8.97
N LEU A 80 -2.48 2.27 8.59
CA LEU A 80 -2.89 2.40 7.18
C LEU A 80 -2.24 3.60 6.51
N ALA A 81 -2.19 4.76 7.18
CA ALA A 81 -1.53 5.95 6.70
C ALA A 81 -0.01 5.74 6.53
N LEU A 82 0.65 5.10 7.50
CA LEU A 82 2.07 4.78 7.39
C LEU A 82 2.34 3.86 6.19
N HIS A 83 1.54 2.81 6.06
CA HIS A 83 1.62 1.85 4.96
C HIS A 83 1.44 2.54 3.61
N LEU A 84 0.39 3.35 3.47
CA LEU A 84 0.09 4.12 2.27
C LEU A 84 1.24 5.07 1.91
N HIS A 85 1.80 5.78 2.89
CA HIS A 85 2.96 6.64 2.68
C HIS A 85 4.15 5.87 2.11
N GLU A 86 4.54 4.77 2.74
CA GLU A 86 5.67 3.97 2.27
C GLU A 86 5.40 3.38 0.88
N ALA A 87 4.20 2.85 0.64
CA ALA A 87 3.84 2.28 -0.65
C ALA A 87 3.88 3.31 -1.79
N LEU A 88 3.31 4.50 -1.60
CA LEU A 88 3.33 5.58 -2.60
C LEU A 88 4.76 6.01 -2.97
N GLN A 89 5.70 5.95 -2.01
CA GLN A 89 7.10 6.30 -2.24
C GLN A 89 7.90 5.16 -2.88
N LYS A 90 7.66 3.92 -2.46
CA LYS A 90 8.52 2.77 -2.77
C LYS A 90 8.05 1.98 -3.98
N VAL A 91 6.74 1.82 -4.19
CA VAL A 91 6.20 1.03 -5.31
C VAL A 91 6.68 1.57 -6.67
N PRO A 92 6.56 2.88 -7.00
CA PRO A 92 7.04 3.40 -8.29
C PRO A 92 8.54 3.20 -8.49
N LYS A 93 9.33 3.32 -7.41
CA LYS A 93 10.78 3.12 -7.43
C LYS A 93 11.14 1.66 -7.71
N ARG A 94 10.51 0.72 -7.00
CA ARG A 94 10.73 -0.72 -7.18
C ARG A 94 10.35 -1.19 -8.59
N ILE A 95 9.25 -0.67 -9.13
CA ILE A 95 8.86 -0.92 -10.53
C ILE A 95 9.91 -0.38 -11.51
N SER A 96 10.38 0.85 -11.30
CA SER A 96 11.41 1.45 -12.16
C SER A 96 12.73 0.65 -12.11
N ASP A 97 13.12 0.20 -10.93
CA ASP A 97 14.32 -0.64 -10.74
C ASP A 97 14.17 -1.99 -11.47
N ALA A 98 13.00 -2.63 -11.39
CA ALA A 98 12.72 -3.87 -12.12
C ALA A 98 12.71 -3.66 -13.64
N ILE A 99 12.07 -2.60 -14.14
CA ILE A 99 12.06 -2.23 -15.57
C ILE A 99 13.49 -2.04 -16.08
N ARG A 100 14.33 -1.33 -15.32
CA ARG A 100 15.74 -1.11 -15.68
C ARG A 100 16.49 -2.44 -15.79
N GLU A 101 16.27 -3.37 -14.88
CA GLU A 101 16.94 -4.68 -14.91
C GLU A 101 16.50 -5.54 -16.11
N ILE A 102 15.20 -5.63 -16.37
CA ILE A 102 14.67 -6.44 -17.49
C ILE A 102 14.95 -5.81 -18.86
N SER A 103 15.26 -4.51 -18.90
CA SER A 103 15.62 -3.80 -20.13
C SER A 103 17.13 -3.84 -20.41
N ARG A 104 17.94 -4.37 -19.48
CA ARG A 104 19.40 -4.39 -19.63
C ARG A 104 19.81 -5.35 -20.76
N PRO A 105 20.72 -4.93 -21.68
CA PRO A 105 21.24 -5.82 -22.71
C PRO A 105 21.87 -7.09 -22.11
N GLY A 106 21.51 -8.25 -22.65
CA GLY A 106 22.04 -9.53 -22.18
C GLY A 106 21.48 -10.01 -20.83
N THR A 107 20.40 -9.40 -20.32
CA THR A 107 19.70 -9.93 -19.15
C THR A 107 19.14 -11.33 -19.47
N PRO A 108 19.27 -12.32 -18.56
CA PRO A 108 18.62 -13.63 -18.71
C PRO A 108 17.13 -13.59 -18.36
N SER A 109 16.57 -12.44 -17.99
CA SER A 109 15.13 -12.31 -17.75
C SER A 109 14.33 -12.46 -19.05
N HIS A 110 13.31 -13.32 -19.03
CA HIS A 110 12.33 -13.47 -20.12
C HIS A 110 11.12 -12.55 -19.97
N ALA A 111 11.08 -11.70 -18.94
CA ALA A 111 9.98 -10.76 -18.73
C ALA A 111 9.94 -9.70 -19.84
N SER A 112 8.74 -9.32 -20.28
CA SER A 112 8.56 -8.31 -21.34
C SER A 112 8.69 -6.88 -20.78
N PRO A 113 9.71 -6.09 -21.16
CA PRO A 113 9.83 -4.71 -20.69
C PRO A 113 8.64 -3.83 -21.10
N ALA A 114 8.07 -4.09 -22.28
CA ALA A 114 6.92 -3.35 -22.80
C ALA A 114 5.68 -3.52 -21.91
N LYS A 115 5.41 -4.73 -21.39
CA LYS A 115 4.31 -4.97 -20.46
C LYS A 115 4.48 -4.18 -19.16
N TYR A 116 5.67 -4.23 -18.57
CA TYR A 116 5.95 -3.50 -17.32
C TYR A 116 5.87 -1.99 -17.50
N LEU A 117 6.34 -1.45 -18.64
CA LEU A 117 6.23 -0.03 -18.96
C LEU A 117 4.77 0.40 -19.10
N ALA A 118 3.94 -0.35 -19.83
CA ALA A 118 2.52 -0.06 -20.00
C ALA A 118 1.77 -0.13 -18.65
N ALA A 119 2.01 -1.18 -17.87
CA ALA A 119 1.43 -1.33 -16.54
C ALA A 119 1.88 -0.19 -15.59
N SER A 120 3.15 0.22 -15.65
CA SER A 120 3.68 1.34 -14.86
C SER A 120 3.01 2.66 -15.21
N GLN A 121 2.71 2.89 -16.49
CA GLN A 121 2.01 4.10 -16.93
C GLN A 121 0.57 4.12 -16.40
N LYS A 122 -0.17 3.00 -16.50
CA LYS A 122 -1.50 2.88 -15.93
C LYS A 122 -1.48 3.09 -14.40
N LEU A 123 -0.52 2.50 -13.70
CA LEU A 123 -0.34 2.71 -12.26
C LEU A 123 -0.14 4.20 -11.94
N LYS A 124 0.68 4.94 -12.71
CA LYS A 124 0.89 6.38 -12.47
C LYS A 124 -0.39 7.18 -12.65
N GLU A 125 -1.20 6.85 -13.66
CA GLU A 125 -2.49 7.48 -13.90
C GLU A 125 -3.47 7.20 -12.76
N GLU A 126 -3.52 5.96 -12.29
CA GLU A 126 -4.32 5.60 -11.12
C GLU A 126 -3.81 6.30 -9.84
N LEU A 127 -2.51 6.46 -9.62
CA LEU A 127 -2.02 7.15 -8.43
C LEU A 127 -2.05 8.68 -8.53
N LYS A 128 -2.35 9.25 -9.71
CA LYS A 128 -2.30 10.70 -9.93
C LYS A 128 -3.21 11.49 -8.98
N PRO A 129 -4.50 11.15 -8.80
CA PRO A 129 -5.37 11.87 -7.86
C PRO A 129 -4.81 11.97 -6.45
N ILE A 130 -4.21 10.88 -5.94
CA ILE A 130 -3.57 10.86 -4.61
C ILE A 130 -2.35 11.79 -4.58
N ASN A 131 -1.47 11.64 -5.57
CA ASN A 131 -0.22 12.40 -5.64
C ASN A 131 -0.43 13.91 -5.87
N THR A 132 -1.55 14.31 -6.48
CA THR A 132 -1.88 15.72 -6.73
C THR A 132 -2.68 16.37 -5.60
N ASP A 133 -3.22 15.59 -4.67
CA ASP A 133 -3.91 16.08 -3.49
C ASP A 133 -2.89 16.58 -2.45
N LYS A 134 -2.61 17.89 -2.50
CA LYS A 134 -1.56 18.52 -1.67
C LYS A 134 -1.90 18.48 -0.18
N ASP A 135 -3.18 18.60 0.16
CA ASP A 135 -3.64 18.65 1.53
C ASP A 135 -3.53 17.24 2.14
N PHE A 136 -4.03 16.24 1.42
CA PHE A 136 -3.85 14.84 1.81
C PHE A 136 -2.38 14.46 1.93
N MET A 137 -1.55 14.76 0.92
CA MET A 137 -0.12 14.41 0.97
C MET A 137 0.63 15.12 2.11
N THR A 138 0.16 16.29 2.53
CA THR A 138 0.70 16.98 3.71
C THR A 138 0.25 16.29 4.99
N ALA A 139 -1.03 15.97 5.13
CA ALA A 139 -1.55 15.20 6.26
C ALA A 139 -0.87 13.82 6.39
N LEU A 140 -0.70 13.11 5.27
CA LEU A 140 -0.02 11.81 5.22
C LEU A 140 1.43 11.89 5.73
N ARG A 141 2.18 12.94 5.34
CA ARG A 141 3.54 13.18 5.85
C ARG A 141 3.55 13.52 7.34
N GLN A 142 2.57 14.29 7.81
CA GLN A 142 2.43 14.63 9.24
C GLN A 142 2.12 13.38 10.07
N VAL A 143 1.22 12.50 9.62
CA VAL A 143 0.94 11.23 10.30
C VAL A 143 2.20 10.36 10.37
N ARG A 144 2.96 10.25 9.26
CA ARG A 144 4.22 9.50 9.22
C ARG A 144 5.30 10.08 10.15
N ASN A 145 5.44 11.39 10.22
CA ASN A 145 6.48 12.04 11.03
C ASN A 145 6.11 12.19 12.51
N GLY A 146 4.86 12.54 12.82
CA GLY A 146 4.42 12.93 14.17
C GLY A 146 3.56 11.89 14.90
N VAL A 147 2.89 10.98 14.18
CA VAL A 147 2.02 9.95 14.79
C VAL A 147 2.70 8.59 14.78
N ALA A 148 3.26 8.14 13.64
CA ALA A 148 3.93 6.85 13.50
C ALA A 148 5.30 6.76 14.19
N ALA A 149 6.02 7.88 14.35
CA ALA A 149 7.30 7.89 15.04
C ALA A 149 7.19 7.72 16.57
N HIS A 150 5.97 7.77 17.14
CA HIS A 150 5.66 7.64 18.58
C HIS A 150 6.39 8.59 19.55
N HIS A 151 7.29 9.45 19.06
CA HIS A 151 8.23 10.22 19.89
C HIS A 151 8.45 11.67 19.41
N GLY A 152 7.61 12.17 18.49
CA GLY A 152 7.88 13.41 17.77
C GLY A 152 8.99 13.22 16.74
N GLY A 153 8.87 13.91 15.60
CA GLY A 153 9.96 14.02 14.64
C GLY A 153 11.21 14.66 15.27
N LYS A 154 12.37 14.50 14.62
CA LYS A 154 13.60 15.16 15.07
C LYS A 154 13.41 16.69 15.08
N GLY A 155 13.24 17.27 16.28
CA GLY A 155 12.96 18.69 16.49
C GLY A 155 11.52 19.03 16.88
N GLU A 156 10.61 18.05 16.96
CA GLU A 156 9.27 18.24 17.55
C GLU A 156 9.36 18.06 19.07
N THR A 157 8.90 19.05 19.83
CA THR A 157 8.90 19.04 21.30
C THR A 157 7.53 18.75 21.90
N SER A 158 6.50 18.54 21.06
CA SER A 158 5.11 18.37 21.50
C SER A 158 4.44 17.16 20.86
N MET A 159 3.40 16.65 21.53
CA MET A 159 2.56 15.53 21.07
C MET A 159 1.34 16.00 20.27
N ASP A 160 1.32 17.27 19.81
CA ASP A 160 0.12 17.93 19.29
C ASP A 160 -0.49 17.19 18.11
N ALA A 161 0.33 16.66 17.20
CA ALA A 161 -0.15 15.87 16.06
C ALA A 161 -0.86 14.58 16.50
N SER A 162 -0.30 13.86 17.48
CA SER A 162 -0.91 12.64 18.03
C SER A 162 -2.18 12.95 18.82
N THR A 163 -2.19 14.02 19.61
CA THR A 163 -3.35 14.50 20.36
C THR A 163 -4.49 14.88 19.42
N PHE A 164 -4.21 15.69 18.40
CA PHE A 164 -5.18 16.10 17.39
C PHE A 164 -5.79 14.90 16.66
N TRP A 165 -4.95 13.93 16.28
CA TRP A 165 -5.40 12.72 15.58
C TRP A 165 -6.32 11.85 16.47
N MET A 166 -5.95 11.63 17.73
CA MET A 166 -6.76 10.88 18.69
C MET A 166 -8.12 11.54 18.93
N LEU A 167 -8.15 12.86 19.14
CA LEU A 167 -9.38 13.60 19.36
C LEU A 167 -10.29 13.58 18.12
N THR A 168 -9.72 13.71 16.92
CA THR A 168 -10.47 13.64 15.65
C THR A 168 -11.08 12.26 15.44
N ALA A 169 -10.31 11.18 15.68
CA ALA A 169 -10.81 9.81 15.58
C ALA A 169 -11.93 9.55 16.61
N SER A 170 -11.73 9.97 17.86
CA SER A 170 -12.71 9.83 18.95
C SER A 170 -14.02 10.60 18.66
N GLN A 171 -13.93 11.82 18.14
CA GLN A 171 -15.09 12.60 17.71
C GLN A 171 -15.82 11.94 16.54
N GLY A 172 -15.08 11.36 15.58
CA GLY A 172 -15.67 10.62 14.47
C GLY A 172 -16.50 9.43 14.93
N VAL A 173 -15.95 8.62 15.85
CA VAL A 173 -16.67 7.49 16.48
C VAL A 173 -17.90 7.97 17.24
N SER A 174 -17.75 9.02 18.07
CA SER A 174 -18.85 9.57 18.86
C SER A 174 -19.99 10.14 18.00
N ALA A 175 -19.65 10.64 16.80
CA ALA A 175 -20.61 11.13 15.82
C ALA A 175 -21.20 10.03 14.91
N GLY A 176 -20.87 8.75 15.15
CA GLY A 176 -21.34 7.63 14.34
C GLY A 176 -20.78 7.60 12.92
N ARG A 177 -19.64 8.24 12.66
CA ARG A 177 -19.03 8.27 11.32
C ARG A 177 -18.38 6.94 10.99
N SER A 178 -18.84 6.34 9.89
CA SER A 178 -18.25 5.15 9.30
C SER A 178 -16.76 5.33 9.00
N PRO A 179 -15.90 4.32 9.21
CA PRO A 179 -14.52 4.35 8.75
C PRO A 179 -14.39 4.47 7.22
N LEU A 180 -15.42 4.07 6.46
CA LEU A 180 -15.46 4.17 5.00
C LEU A 180 -15.44 5.62 4.49
N GLN A 181 -15.76 6.59 5.37
CA GLN A 181 -15.68 8.03 5.09
C GLN A 181 -14.25 8.59 5.22
N SER A 182 -13.27 7.73 5.54
CA SER A 182 -11.86 8.11 5.68
C SER A 182 -11.18 8.23 4.32
N GLN A 183 -10.62 9.41 4.02
CA GLN A 183 -9.82 9.62 2.81
C GLN A 183 -8.56 8.73 2.78
N PHE A 184 -8.01 8.37 3.95
CA PHE A 184 -6.90 7.41 4.05
C PHE A 184 -7.31 6.02 3.57
N LEU A 185 -8.52 5.59 3.94
CA LEU A 185 -9.05 4.32 3.52
C LEU A 185 -9.33 4.33 2.01
N GLU A 186 -10.01 5.37 1.51
CA GLU A 186 -10.29 5.52 0.08
C GLU A 186 -9.02 5.44 -0.77
N TYR A 187 -7.99 6.20 -0.41
CA TYR A 187 -6.73 6.22 -1.15
C TYR A 187 -5.90 4.94 -0.96
N ALA A 188 -5.98 4.28 0.19
CA ALA A 188 -5.36 2.97 0.39
C ALA A 188 -6.03 1.90 -0.47
N TRP A 189 -7.36 1.87 -0.53
CA TRP A 189 -8.11 0.99 -1.42
C TRP A 189 -7.73 1.22 -2.88
N ARG A 190 -7.65 2.47 -3.29
CA ARG A 190 -7.25 2.84 -4.66
C ARG A 190 -5.83 2.41 -4.99
N LEU A 191 -4.89 2.58 -4.06
CA LEU A 191 -3.53 2.04 -4.18
C LEU A 191 -3.53 0.51 -4.34
N ALA A 192 -4.27 -0.22 -3.49
CA ALA A 192 -4.32 -1.68 -3.54
C ALA A 192 -4.84 -2.17 -4.89
N ARG A 193 -5.94 -1.59 -5.38
CA ARG A 193 -6.47 -1.88 -6.73
C ARG A 193 -5.44 -1.60 -7.82
N ALA A 194 -4.76 -0.46 -7.76
CA ALA A 194 -3.77 -0.10 -8.77
C ALA A 194 -2.54 -1.04 -8.76
N VAL A 195 -2.13 -1.51 -7.58
CA VAL A 195 -1.08 -2.53 -7.40
C VAL A 195 -1.50 -3.89 -7.95
N GLN A 196 -2.73 -4.32 -7.69
CA GLN A 196 -3.28 -5.56 -8.25
C GLN A 196 -3.39 -5.50 -9.78
N ASP A 197 -3.89 -4.40 -10.32
CA ASP A 197 -3.97 -4.16 -11.77
C ASP A 197 -2.59 -4.22 -12.42
N PHE A 198 -1.58 -3.65 -11.77
CA PHE A 198 -0.20 -3.77 -12.24
C PHE A 198 0.25 -5.24 -12.24
N ALA A 199 0.04 -5.96 -11.13
CA ALA A 199 0.47 -7.35 -10.98
C ALA A 199 -0.21 -8.30 -11.98
N HIS A 200 -1.49 -8.10 -12.31
CA HIS A 200 -2.20 -8.90 -13.31
C HIS A 200 -1.78 -8.60 -14.76
N ALA A 201 -1.21 -7.42 -15.02
CA ALA A 201 -0.86 -6.99 -16.38
C ALA A 201 0.51 -7.50 -16.85
N ILE A 202 1.38 -7.93 -15.93
CA ILE A 202 2.76 -8.36 -16.21
C ILE A 202 2.84 -9.88 -16.40
#